data_AF-A0A3S9LDZ7-F1
#
_entry.id   AF-A0A3S9LDZ7-F1
#
_cell.length_a   1.000
_cell.length_b   1.000
_cell.length_c   1.000
_cell.angle_alpha   90.00
_cell.angle_beta   90.00
_cell.angle_gamma   90.00
#
_symmetry.space_group_name_H-M   'P 1'
#
loop_
_entity.id
_entity.type
_entity.pdbx_description
1 polymer ?
#
loop_
_entity_poly.entity_id
_entity_poly.type
_entity_poly.pdbx_seq_one_letter_code
_entity_poly.pdbx_strand_id
1 'polypeptide(L)'
;MESAVLLRCSLCDAVFALEGRRNEYSRQDLFSRAKAHLREHELDEPKTAIRKYGIVSAATEIVIPQERHQQLPTEEWTDLEDTWLPDGALSHDDGFLSAHN
;
A
#
# COMPACT_ATOMS: atom_id res chain seq x y z
N MET A 1 7.40 -10.05 16.65
CA MET A 1 6.98 -8.83 15.96
C MET A 1 7.70 -8.82 14.64
N GLU A 2 6.93 -8.80 13.56
CA GLU A 2 7.43 -8.79 12.19
C GLU A 2 7.02 -7.47 11.54
N SER A 3 7.88 -6.98 10.65
CA SER A 3 7.60 -5.80 9.86
C SER A 3 6.91 -6.23 8.58
N ALA A 4 5.96 -5.43 8.12
CA ALA A 4 5.37 -5.57 6.81
C ALA A 4 5.22 -4.19 6.17
N VAL A 5 5.26 -4.12 4.85
CA VAL A 5 5.03 -2.90 4.07
C VAL A 5 3.68 -2.99 3.41
N LEU A 6 2.80 -2.03 3.70
CA LEU A 6 1.50 -1.92 3.07
C LEU A 6 1.55 -0.94 1.90
N LEU A 7 0.97 -1.38 0.79
CA LEU A 7 0.63 -0.59 -0.37
C LEU A 7 -0.89 -0.43 -0.42
N ARG A 8 -1.37 0.77 -0.70
CA ARG A 8 -2.80 1.05 -0.91
C ARG A 8 -3.00 1.68 -2.28
N CYS A 9 -3.95 1.16 -3.03
CA CYS A 9 -4.37 1.70 -4.30
C CYS A 9 -5.27 2.92 -4.06
N SER A 10 -5.00 4.04 -4.72
CA SER A 10 -5.79 5.27 -4.58
C SER A 10 -7.02 5.33 -5.51
N LEU A 11 -7.38 4.23 -6.16
CA LEU A 11 -8.50 4.13 -7.10
C LEU A 11 -9.63 3.24 -6.62
N CYS A 12 -9.28 2.07 -6.08
CA CYS A 12 -10.24 1.10 -5.56
C CYS A 12 -9.99 0.75 -4.09
N ASP A 13 -9.11 1.49 -3.42
CA ASP A 13 -8.74 1.24 -2.02
C ASP A 13 -8.14 -0.14 -1.69
N ALA A 14 -7.94 -0.99 -2.70
CA ALA A 14 -7.29 -2.28 -2.55
C ALA A 14 -5.91 -2.14 -1.91
N VAL A 15 -5.59 -3.08 -1.04
CA VAL A 15 -4.34 -3.12 -0.30
C VAL A 15 -3.54 -4.37 -0.61
N PHE A 16 -2.23 -4.22 -0.51
CA PHE A 16 -1.28 -5.30 -0.71
C PHE A 16 -0.16 -5.19 0.31
N ALA A 17 0.12 -6.28 1.01
CA ALA A 17 1.14 -6.36 2.02
C ALA A 17 2.40 -7.06 1.49
N LEU A 18 3.55 -6.62 1.99
CA LEU A 18 4.84 -7.19 1.70
C LEU A 18 5.53 -7.55 2.99
N GLU A 19 6.01 -8.78 3.08
CA GLU A 19 6.74 -9.26 4.25
C GLU A 19 8.08 -8.52 4.38
N GLY A 20 8.45 -8.09 5.58
CA GLY A 20 9.70 -7.38 5.85
C GLY A 20 9.57 -5.86 5.90
N ARG A 21 10.72 -5.19 5.86
CA ARG A 21 10.84 -3.75 6.08
C ARG A 21 10.84 -2.97 4.78
N ARG A 22 10.45 -1.70 4.86
CA ARG A 22 10.40 -0.80 3.69
C ARG A 22 11.76 -0.63 3.02
N ASN A 23 12.86 -0.68 3.78
CA ASN A 23 14.21 -0.52 3.25
C ASN A 23 14.72 -1.73 2.46
N GLU A 24 14.11 -2.91 2.63
CA GLU A 24 14.47 -4.13 1.90
C GLU A 24 13.96 -4.07 0.45
N TYR A 25 12.91 -3.27 0.22
CA TYR A 25 12.30 -3.08 -1.09
C TYR A 25 12.83 -1.85 -1.81
N SER A 26 13.43 -2.07 -2.98
CA SER A 26 13.74 -0.97 -3.89
C SER A 26 12.46 -0.26 -4.36
N ARG A 27 12.55 1.05 -4.63
CA ARG A 27 11.41 1.80 -5.21
C ARG A 27 10.90 1.14 -6.50
N GLN A 28 11.82 0.62 -7.32
CA GLN A 28 11.49 -0.06 -8.57
C GLN A 28 10.69 -1.36 -8.34
N ASP A 29 10.98 -2.08 -7.26
CA ASP A 29 10.25 -3.29 -6.86
C ASP A 29 8.81 -2.99 -6.47
N LEU A 30 8.61 -1.95 -5.64
CA LEU A 30 7.26 -1.51 -5.28
C LEU A 30 6.51 -0.95 -6.48
N PHE A 31 7.21 -0.25 -7.37
CA PHE A 31 6.62 0.26 -8.61
C PHE A 31 6.14 -0.87 -9.52
N SER A 32 6.88 -1.96 -9.65
CA SER A 32 6.46 -3.11 -10.46
C SER A 32 5.18 -3.74 -9.92
N ARG A 33 5.09 -3.92 -8.60
CA ARG A 33 3.89 -4.47 -7.93
C ARG A 33 2.67 -3.57 -8.08
N ALA A 34 2.84 -2.27 -7.82
CA ALA A 34 1.78 -1.28 -8.01
C ALA A 34 1.34 -1.18 -9.49
N LYS A 35 2.29 -1.22 -10.43
CA LYS A 35 1.99 -1.15 -11.87
C LYS A 35 1.18 -2.36 -12.35
N ALA A 36 1.45 -3.55 -11.83
CA ALA A 36 0.71 -4.75 -12.19
C ALA A 36 -0.79 -4.58 -11.90
N HIS A 37 -1.13 -4.12 -10.69
CA HIS A 37 -2.51 -3.85 -10.31
C HIS A 37 -3.12 -2.65 -11.06
N LEU A 38 -2.37 -1.55 -11.23
CA LEU A 38 -2.86 -0.37 -11.94
C LEU A 38 -3.21 -0.62 -13.42
N ARG A 39 -2.66 -1.68 -14.04
CA ARG A 39 -3.05 -2.09 -15.39
C ARG A 39 -4.48 -2.61 -15.46
N GLU A 40 -5.01 -3.15 -14.37
CA GLU A 40 -6.40 -3.63 -14.29
C GLU A 40 -7.40 -2.46 -14.28
N HIS A 41 -6.93 -1.24 -13.95
CA HIS A 41 -7.73 -0.02 -13.95
C HIS A 41 -7.81 0.68 -15.32
N GLU A 42 -7.30 0.05 -16.39
CA GLU A 42 -7.31 0.56 -17.78
C GLU A 42 -6.82 2.03 -17.91
N LEU A 43 -5.88 2.43 -17.07
CA LEU A 43 -5.35 3.79 -17.05
C LEU A 43 -4.38 4.03 -18.20
N ASP A 44 -4.46 5.23 -18.80
CA ASP A 44 -3.41 5.71 -19.70
C ASP A 44 -2.03 5.70 -19.00
N GLU A 45 -0.95 5.52 -19.75
CA GLU A 45 0.43 5.51 -19.22
C GLU A 45 0.78 6.68 -18.28
N PRO A 46 0.46 7.96 -18.59
CA PRO A 46 0.76 9.07 -17.68
C PRO A 46 -0.02 8.96 -16.37
N LYS A 47 -1.29 8.53 -16.40
CA LYS A 47 -2.11 8.33 -15.20
C LYS A 47 -1.56 7.19 -14.36
N THR A 48 -1.17 6.08 -15.01
CA THR A 48 -0.50 4.95 -14.37
C THR A 48 0.77 5.42 -13.66
N ALA A 49 1.61 6.22 -14.31
CA ALA A 49 2.86 6.69 -13.72
C ALA A 49 2.64 7.54 -12.46
N ILE A 50 1.68 8.47 -12.50
CA ILE A 50 1.30 9.33 -11.37
C ILE A 50 0.76 8.49 -10.21
N ARG A 51 -0.20 7.60 -10.48
CA ARG A 51 -0.82 6.75 -9.45
C ARG A 51 0.19 5.81 -8.81
N LYS A 52 1.04 5.18 -9.63
CA LYS A 52 2.13 4.31 -9.18
C LYS A 52 3.10 5.05 -8.25
N TYR A 53 3.41 6.31 -8.55
CA TYR A 53 4.17 7.18 -7.64
C TYR A 53 3.46 7.38 -6.31
N GLY A 54 2.17 7.73 -6.33
CA GLY A 54 1.36 7.90 -5.14
C GLY A 54 1.36 6.66 -4.23
N ILE A 55 1.13 5.47 -4.81
CA ILE A 55 1.12 4.20 -4.08
C ILE A 55 2.46 3.95 -3.37
N VAL A 56 3.59 4.12 -4.08
CA VAL A 56 4.92 3.87 -3.51
C VAL A 56 5.34 4.93 -2.50
N SER A 57 4.84 6.16 -2.64
CA SER A 57 5.07 7.24 -1.67
C SER A 57 4.24 7.07 -0.40
N ALA A 58 3.02 6.54 -0.53
CA ALA A 58 2.12 6.22 0.58
C ALA A 58 2.42 4.85 1.22
N ALA A 59 3.42 4.12 0.70
CA ALA A 59 3.82 2.83 1.22
C ALA A 59 4.24 2.95 2.69
N THR A 60 3.51 2.28 3.58
CA THR A 60 3.67 2.42 5.03
C THR A 60 4.23 1.14 5.61
N GLU A 61 5.25 1.25 6.47
CA GLU A 61 5.75 0.11 7.25
C GLU A 61 4.91 -0.03 8.52
N ILE A 62 4.39 -1.23 8.75
CA ILE A 62 3.67 -1.62 9.95
C ILE A 62 4.42 -2.71 10.69
N VAL A 63 4.24 -2.78 12.01
CA VAL A 63 4.83 -3.82 12.85
C VAL A 63 3.69 -4.60 13.51
N ILE A 64 3.62 -5.90 13.25
CA ILE A 64 2.55 -6.76 13.76
C ILE A 64 3.08 -8.02 14.43
N PRO A 65 2.26 -8.69 15.27
CA PRO A 65 2.57 -10.02 15.77
C PRO A 65 2.71 -11.02 14.61
N GLN A 66 3.64 -11.96 14.72
CA GLN A 66 3.89 -12.98 13.70
C GLN A 66 2.65 -13.84 13.41
N GLU A 67 1.88 -14.16 14.45
CA GLU A 67 0.59 -14.86 14.35
C GLU A 67 -0.48 -14.12 13.50
N ARG A 68 -0.34 -12.80 13.36
CA ARG A 68 -1.25 -11.94 12.59
C ARG A 68 -0.73 -11.68 11.17
N HIS A 69 0.51 -12.07 10.86
CA HIS A 69 1.13 -11.84 9.57
C HIS A 69 0.43 -12.60 8.43
N GLN A 70 -0.06 -13.81 8.72
CA GLN A 70 -0.83 -14.62 7.78
C GLN A 70 -2.22 -14.03 7.43
N GLN A 71 -2.68 -13.01 8.17
CA GLN A 71 -3.94 -12.32 7.88
C GLN A 71 -3.74 -11.14 6.92
N LEU A 72 -2.50 -10.77 6.62
CA LEU A 72 -2.21 -9.70 5.67
C LEU A 72 -2.38 -10.20 4.22
N PRO A 73 -2.83 -9.33 3.30
CA PRO A 73 -2.98 -9.67 1.89
C PRO A 73 -1.62 -9.66 1.18
N THR A 74 -0.81 -10.72 1.38
CA THR A 74 0.55 -10.84 0.82
C THR A 74 0.61 -11.52 -0.55
N GLU A 75 -0.45 -12.24 -0.92
CA GLU A 75 -0.52 -13.00 -2.18
C GLU A 75 -1.05 -12.15 -3.34
N GLU A 76 -2.10 -11.36 -3.10
CA GLU A 76 -2.77 -10.53 -4.11
C GLU A 76 -3.35 -9.24 -3.53
N TRP A 77 -3.70 -8.31 -4.41
CA TRP A 77 -4.37 -7.07 -4.01
C TRP A 77 -5.79 -7.40 -3.57
N THR A 78 -6.11 -7.15 -2.31
CA THR A 78 -7.42 -7.43 -1.73
C THR A 78 -8.11 -6.12 -1.39
N ASP A 79 -9.44 -6.10 -1.51
CA ASP A 79 -10.22 -4.95 -1.08
C ASP A 79 -10.00 -4.67 0.41
N LEU A 80 -9.94 -3.38 0.78
CA LEU A 80 -9.75 -2.97 2.16
C LEU A 80 -10.89 -3.46 3.07
N GLU A 81 -12.12 -3.53 2.56
CA GLU A 81 -13.28 -3.96 3.33
C GLU A 81 -13.29 -5.48 3.57
N ASP A 82 -12.63 -6.24 2.71
CA ASP A 82 -12.55 -7.71 2.79
C ASP A 82 -11.31 -8.21 3.54
N THR A 83 -10.36 -7.32 3.85
CA THR A 83 -9.10 -7.67 4.48
C THR A 83 -8.96 -7.14 5.90
N TRP A 84 -8.25 -7.88 6.74
CA TRP A 84 -7.93 -7.42 8.08
C TRP A 84 -6.62 -6.61 8.05
N LEU A 85 -6.65 -5.41 8.63
CA LEU A 85 -5.46 -4.59 8.85
C LEU A 85 -5.34 -4.17 10.32
N PRO A 86 -4.12 -3.97 10.82
CA PRO A 86 -3.92 -3.47 12.17
C PRO A 86 -4.44 -2.02 12.29
N ASP A 87 -4.86 -1.64 13.49
CA ASP A 87 -5.32 -0.28 13.77
C ASP A 87 -4.19 0.74 13.46
N GLY A 88 -4.51 1.80 12.72
CA GLY A 88 -3.53 2.80 12.28
C GLY A 88 -2.68 2.42 11.06
N ALA A 89 -2.83 1.22 10.48
CA ALA A 89 -2.02 0.74 9.34
C ALA A 89 -2.04 1.64 8.10
N LEU A 90 -3.17 2.28 7.85
CA LEU A 90 -3.43 3.16 6.72
C LEU A 90 -3.68 4.60 7.16
N SER A 91 -3.34 4.96 8.40
CA SER A 91 -3.31 6.36 8.84
C SER A 91 -2.13 7.09 8.18
N HIS A 92 -2.17 7.20 6.86
CA HIS A 92 -1.42 8.20 6.13
C HIS A 92 -2.29 9.45 6.07
N ASP A 93 -2.20 10.24 7.13
CA ASP A 93 -2.34 11.70 7.11
C ASP A 93 -3.41 12.25 6.15
N ASP A 94 -4.68 12.20 6.56
CA ASP A 94 -5.62 13.29 6.23
C ASP A 94 -5.20 14.49 7.11
N GLY A 95 -4.00 15.01 6.86
CA GLY A 95 -3.31 15.99 7.72
C GLY A 95 -2.53 17.03 6.92
N PHE A 96 -2.65 17.04 5.59
CA PHE A 96 -2.15 18.11 4.73
C PHE A 96 -3.26 18.96 4.10
N LEU A 97 -4.39 19.14 4.79
CA LEU A 97 -5.31 20.26 4.58
C LEU A 97 -5.88 20.76 5.92
N SER A 98 -5.00 21.19 6.81
CA SER A 98 -5.36 22.09 7.91
C SER A 98 -4.27 23.14 8.12
N ALA A 99 -4.18 24.07 7.17
CA ALA A 99 -3.77 25.44 7.44
C ALA A 99 -5.03 26.29 7.25
N HIS A 100 -5.88 26.46 8.26
CA HIS A 100 -5.84 27.52 9.28
C HIS A 100 -5.84 28.95 8.70
N ASN A 101 -7.03 29.57 8.83
CA ASN A 101 -7.39 31.00 8.86
C ASN A 101 -7.33 31.80 7.56
#